data_AF-A0A8J9ZYB5-F1
#
_entry.id   AF-A0A8J9ZYB5-F1
#
_cell.length_a   1.000
_cell.length_b   1.000
_cell.length_c   1.000
_cell.angle_alpha   90.00
_cell.angle_beta   90.00
_cell.angle_gamma   90.00
#
_symmetry.space_group_name_H-M   'P 1'
#
loop_
_entity.id
_entity.type
_entity.pdbx_description
1 polymer ?
#
loop_
_entity_poly.entity_id
_entity_poly.type
_entity_poly.pdbx_seq_one_letter_code
_entity_poly.pdbx_strand_id
1 'polypeptide(L)'
;MECRTFRPMVSSAPPKSGRFGLRSKTFRPQVQDVSASGPRRFGLRSKTFRPQGQDVSASGPRRFGLRAKTFRPQGQDGSVRASNRASYGDLAQYPPKPQEAHTHASTDRAENMGGQVSRTDFEWVYTDEPHATRRREIMTKYPQVKKLMGHDPNLKYWVFTMVAVQLTIAYMLKSHIHYSRSALIILECKSHPAARCKHPNQNQHVSLELVPLEMADAQSVWVSDSQPDASWPLILLTAYVIGGTINHIMLVAWHEICHNLAFGHARPRANKALGIFGNVIIGFPASISFKKYHLEHHKFQAQEGFDPDLPTVFEGQFFCNSLGKALWVFLLPAFYSLRPLVVRPKPITDYEVINLVLVGIADALIVYFMSYKSLFYLAIGTLLGLGLHPMASHFIAEHYMFIKGHETYSYYGPMNAFTFNLGYHMEHHDFPNIPGCNLPKLKEIAKEYYDPLPSHSSWPKVIWDFITDPAIGPYCRMKRRSNRARDNGSCDDDPDKDM
;
A
#
# COMPACT_ATOMS: atom_id res chain seq x y z
N MET A 1 -52.49 32.11 -29.61
CA MET A 1 -53.02 31.53 -30.86
C MET A 1 -53.33 30.07 -30.60
N GLU A 2 -54.58 29.69 -30.84
CA GLU A 2 -55.22 28.38 -30.66
C GLU A 2 -54.49 27.27 -31.47
N CYS A 3 -54.68 25.95 -31.29
CA CYS A 3 -55.95 25.24 -31.12
C CYS A 3 -55.74 23.72 -30.84
N ARG A 4 -56.52 23.19 -29.86
CA ARG A 4 -57.38 21.97 -29.91
C ARG A 4 -56.76 20.56 -30.03
N THR A 5 -56.78 19.76 -28.95
CA THR A 5 -57.79 18.75 -28.49
C THR A 5 -57.81 17.43 -29.27
N PHE A 6 -57.61 16.28 -28.58
CA PHE A 6 -58.64 15.25 -28.32
C PHE A 6 -58.06 14.02 -27.57
N ARG A 7 -58.71 13.60 -26.48
CA ARG A 7 -58.71 12.22 -25.92
C ARG A 7 -60.04 11.57 -26.36
N PRO A 8 -60.15 10.22 -26.43
CA PRO A 8 -60.86 9.55 -25.33
C PRO A 8 -60.35 8.14 -24.96
N MET A 9 -60.87 7.69 -23.81
CA MET A 9 -60.74 6.38 -23.14
C MET A 9 -61.38 5.21 -23.93
N VAL A 10 -61.09 3.95 -23.55
CA VAL A 10 -62.04 2.97 -22.94
C VAL A 10 -61.56 1.50 -23.06
N SER A 11 -61.44 0.83 -21.89
CA SER A 11 -61.88 -0.53 -21.47
C SER A 11 -61.44 -1.88 -22.10
N SER A 12 -61.22 -2.82 -21.16
CA SER A 12 -61.53 -4.27 -21.11
C SER A 12 -60.55 -5.34 -21.65
N ALA A 13 -60.41 -6.39 -20.83
CA ALA A 13 -59.43 -7.49 -20.86
C ALA A 13 -59.92 -8.75 -21.64
N PRO A 14 -59.31 -9.96 -21.49
CA PRO A 14 -58.29 -10.57 -22.37
C PRO A 14 -58.76 -11.87 -23.08
N PRO A 15 -57.90 -12.56 -23.85
CA PRO A 15 -57.97 -14.02 -23.88
C PRO A 15 -56.63 -14.78 -23.76
N LYS A 16 -56.71 -15.76 -22.85
CA LYS A 16 -56.10 -17.10 -22.67
C LYS A 16 -54.98 -17.66 -23.57
N SER A 17 -54.08 -18.34 -22.84
CA SER A 17 -53.50 -19.69 -23.02
C SER A 17 -52.25 -19.91 -23.88
N GLY A 18 -51.24 -20.50 -23.23
CA GLY A 18 -50.10 -21.18 -23.88
C GLY A 18 -48.80 -21.16 -23.09
N ARG A 19 -48.73 -21.85 -21.94
CA ARG A 19 -47.47 -22.10 -21.21
C ARG A 19 -46.70 -23.26 -21.85
N PHE A 20 -45.42 -23.06 -22.16
CA PHE A 20 -44.41 -24.13 -22.20
C PHE A 20 -43.42 -23.89 -21.06
N GLY A 21 -43.34 -24.84 -20.12
CA GLY A 21 -42.44 -24.81 -18.97
C GLY A 21 -41.58 -26.07 -18.94
N LEU A 22 -40.27 -25.90 -18.85
CA LEU A 22 -39.33 -26.95 -18.49
C LEU A 22 -39.35 -27.12 -16.97
N ARG A 23 -39.69 -28.32 -16.51
CA ARG A 23 -39.85 -28.70 -15.11
C ARG A 23 -38.65 -29.57 -14.69
N SER A 24 -37.73 -29.03 -13.87
CA SER A 24 -36.76 -29.88 -13.17
C SER A 24 -37.41 -30.47 -11.92
N LYS A 25 -37.32 -31.80 -11.79
CA LYS A 25 -37.87 -32.57 -10.66
C LYS A 25 -37.01 -32.33 -9.41
N THR A 26 -37.60 -31.76 -8.37
CA THR A 26 -37.02 -31.73 -7.02
C THR A 26 -37.45 -33.01 -6.29
N PHE A 27 -36.48 -33.82 -5.85
CA PHE A 27 -36.72 -34.97 -4.99
C PHE A 27 -36.69 -34.49 -3.53
N ARG A 28 -37.78 -34.71 -2.78
CA ARG A 28 -37.82 -34.55 -1.32
C ARG A 28 -37.71 -35.93 -0.67
N PRO A 29 -36.79 -36.14 0.28
CA PRO A 29 -36.99 -37.11 1.34
C PRO A 29 -37.66 -36.43 2.54
N GLN A 30 -38.51 -37.18 3.24
CA GLN A 30 -39.24 -36.77 4.43
C GLN A 30 -38.53 -37.32 5.69
N VAL A 31 -38.38 -36.44 6.69
CA VAL A 31 -38.30 -36.65 8.16
C VAL A 31 -37.02 -37.27 8.77
N GLN A 32 -36.31 -36.47 9.57
CA GLN A 32 -36.25 -36.60 11.05
C GLN A 32 -35.56 -35.36 11.66
N ASP A 33 -36.29 -34.61 12.47
CA ASP A 33 -35.75 -33.51 13.27
C ASP A 33 -34.87 -34.06 14.38
N VAL A 34 -33.58 -33.72 14.35
CA VAL A 34 -32.70 -33.78 15.53
C VAL A 34 -31.85 -32.51 15.56
N SER A 35 -32.12 -31.66 16.53
CA SER A 35 -31.33 -30.49 16.89
C SER A 35 -29.95 -30.89 17.41
N ALA A 36 -28.87 -30.41 16.80
CA ALA A 36 -27.57 -30.32 17.45
C ALA A 36 -26.70 -29.21 16.83
N SER A 37 -26.41 -28.22 17.65
CA SER A 37 -25.51 -27.09 17.44
C SER A 37 -24.03 -27.53 17.48
N GLY A 38 -23.19 -27.00 16.58
CA GLY A 38 -21.73 -27.04 16.71
C GLY A 38 -20.96 -27.05 15.38
N PRO A 39 -19.92 -26.20 15.22
CA PRO A 39 -19.09 -26.19 14.01
C PRO A 39 -18.11 -27.37 13.98
N ARG A 40 -18.13 -28.14 12.88
CA ARG A 40 -17.20 -29.26 12.62
C ARG A 40 -15.83 -28.72 12.19
N ARG A 41 -14.80 -28.94 13.01
CA ARG A 41 -13.38 -28.74 12.63
C ARG A 41 -12.84 -30.00 11.94
N PHE A 42 -12.31 -29.85 10.73
CA PHE A 42 -11.41 -30.84 10.12
C PHE A 42 -10.00 -30.65 10.70
N GLY A 43 -9.50 -31.63 11.44
CA GLY A 43 -8.15 -31.65 12.00
C GLY A 43 -7.34 -32.81 11.41
N LEU A 44 -6.26 -32.49 10.71
CA LEU A 44 -5.19 -33.44 10.37
C LEU A 44 -4.42 -33.80 11.65
N ARG A 45 -4.45 -35.09 12.00
CA ARG A 45 -3.87 -35.63 13.23
C ARG A 45 -2.42 -36.06 12.96
N SER A 46 -1.43 -35.34 13.50
CA SER A 46 -0.06 -35.84 13.61
C SER A 46 0.06 -36.75 14.83
N LYS A 47 0.63 -37.95 14.63
CA LYS A 47 0.90 -38.93 15.71
C LYS A 47 2.17 -38.50 16.43
N THR A 48 2.09 -38.27 17.74
CA THR A 48 3.27 -38.16 18.63
C THR A 48 3.36 -39.42 19.49
N PHE A 49 4.54 -40.05 19.45
CA PHE A 49 4.92 -41.21 20.25
C PHE A 49 5.01 -40.86 21.74
N ARG A 50 4.53 -41.77 22.61
CA ARG A 50 4.78 -41.79 24.05
C ARG A 50 5.78 -42.91 24.36
N PRO A 51 6.66 -42.73 25.35
CA PRO A 51 7.10 -43.82 26.20
C PRO A 51 6.42 -43.74 27.58
N GLN A 52 5.94 -44.90 28.06
CA GLN A 52 5.80 -45.22 29.50
C GLN A 52 7.21 -45.44 30.08
N GLY A 53 7.56 -45.22 31.34
CA GLY A 53 6.90 -44.80 32.58
C GLY A 53 7.94 -45.00 33.70
N GLN A 54 7.78 -44.34 34.85
CA GLN A 54 8.13 -44.83 36.21
C GLN A 54 7.92 -43.72 37.25
N ASP A 55 7.14 -44.05 38.28
CA ASP A 55 6.83 -43.22 39.43
C ASP A 55 7.98 -43.20 40.45
N VAL A 56 8.33 -42.03 40.99
CA VAL A 56 8.80 -41.87 42.39
C VAL A 56 8.39 -40.49 42.93
N SER A 57 7.94 -40.49 44.18
CA SER A 57 7.32 -39.41 44.96
C SER A 57 8.25 -38.30 45.48
N ALA A 58 7.64 -37.13 45.70
CA ALA A 58 7.83 -36.15 46.79
C ALA A 58 8.70 -34.88 46.60
N SER A 59 8.11 -33.77 47.12
CA SER A 59 8.68 -32.52 47.65
C SER A 59 8.62 -31.22 46.81
N GLY A 60 7.65 -30.37 47.18
CA GLY A 60 7.68 -28.90 47.35
C GLY A 60 8.31 -27.97 46.28
N PRO A 61 7.57 -26.96 45.75
CA PRO A 61 8.15 -25.94 44.88
C PRO A 61 8.95 -24.88 45.67
N ARG A 62 10.26 -24.80 45.42
CA ARG A 62 11.11 -23.68 45.82
C ARG A 62 10.89 -22.50 44.86
N ARG A 63 10.41 -21.37 45.40
CA ARG A 63 10.36 -20.07 44.71
C ARG A 63 11.76 -19.45 44.66
N PHE A 64 12.20 -19.03 43.48
CA PHE A 64 13.23 -18.00 43.32
C PHE A 64 12.55 -16.69 42.97
N GLY A 65 12.68 -15.70 43.86
CA GLY A 65 12.21 -14.34 43.67
C GLY A 65 13.36 -13.42 43.31
N LEU A 66 13.13 -12.52 42.35
CA LEU A 66 13.86 -11.27 42.21
C LEU A 66 12.85 -10.12 42.31
N ARG A 67 13.16 -9.22 43.24
CA ARG A 67 12.34 -8.10 43.72
C ARG A 67 12.86 -6.81 43.09
N ALA A 68 11.97 -6.00 42.51
CA ALA A 68 12.23 -4.58 42.27
C ALA A 68 10.99 -3.76 42.63
N LYS A 69 11.25 -2.59 43.22
CA LYS A 69 10.40 -1.84 44.15
C LYS A 69 9.32 -1.01 43.46
N THR A 70 8.06 -1.11 43.90
CA THR A 70 6.99 -0.14 43.62
C THR A 70 6.96 0.94 44.72
N PHE A 71 7.15 2.19 44.33
CA PHE A 71 6.91 3.37 45.18
C PHE A 71 5.39 3.66 45.21
N ARG A 72 4.87 3.95 46.39
CA ARG A 72 3.46 4.26 46.68
C ARG A 72 3.43 5.61 47.41
N PRO A 73 2.67 6.62 46.96
CA PRO A 73 2.39 7.78 47.81
C PRO A 73 1.24 7.45 48.77
N GLN A 74 1.42 7.84 50.03
CA GLN A 74 0.39 7.83 51.08
C GLN A 74 -0.73 8.82 50.75
N GLY A 75 -1.97 8.42 51.07
CA GLY A 75 -3.13 9.30 51.04
C GLY A 75 -3.18 10.25 52.23
N GLN A 76 -3.99 11.29 52.09
CA GLN A 76 -4.73 11.88 53.19
C GLN A 76 -6.22 11.86 52.83
N ASP A 77 -6.97 11.35 53.79
CA ASP A 77 -8.41 11.13 53.78
C ASP A 77 -9.20 12.44 53.85
N GLY A 78 -10.37 12.44 53.19
CA GLY A 78 -11.40 13.44 53.33
C GLY A 78 -12.74 12.85 52.88
N SER A 79 -13.42 12.16 53.77
CA SER A 79 -14.76 11.59 53.54
C SER A 79 -15.81 12.68 53.38
N VAL A 80 -16.72 12.55 52.42
CA VAL A 80 -18.18 12.73 52.66
C VAL A 80 -18.95 11.81 51.71
N ARG A 81 -19.84 11.03 52.32
CA ARG A 81 -20.85 10.16 51.70
C ARG A 81 -22.14 10.98 51.54
N ALA A 82 -22.74 11.02 50.36
CA ALA A 82 -24.19 11.17 50.22
C ALA A 82 -24.66 10.77 48.81
N SER A 83 -25.64 9.89 48.81
CA SER A 83 -26.50 9.51 47.69
C SER A 83 -27.29 10.68 47.13
N ASN A 84 -27.58 10.69 45.82
CA ASN A 84 -28.95 10.49 45.35
C ASN A 84 -29.09 10.50 43.81
N ARG A 85 -30.01 9.63 43.41
CA ARG A 85 -30.71 9.44 42.14
C ARG A 85 -31.22 10.74 41.49
N ALA A 86 -31.02 10.90 40.18
CA ALA A 86 -31.85 11.68 39.26
C ALA A 86 -31.58 11.15 37.83
N SER A 87 -32.51 10.42 37.23
CA SER A 87 -33.58 10.88 36.33
C SER A 87 -33.09 11.20 34.92
N TYR A 88 -33.47 10.33 33.99
CA TYR A 88 -33.52 10.59 32.56
C TYR A 88 -34.39 11.84 32.31
N GLY A 89 -33.90 12.75 31.46
CA GLY A 89 -34.64 13.93 31.01
C GLY A 89 -33.86 14.62 29.89
N ASP A 90 -34.51 14.72 28.74
CA ASP A 90 -34.11 15.47 27.55
C ASP A 90 -33.55 16.85 27.88
N LEU A 91 -32.43 17.22 27.25
CA LEU A 91 -32.11 18.61 26.90
C LEU A 91 -31.16 18.60 25.70
N ALA A 92 -31.74 18.86 24.53
CA ALA A 92 -31.02 19.33 23.36
C ALA A 92 -30.43 20.72 23.67
N GLN A 93 -29.10 20.80 23.82
CA GLN A 93 -28.37 22.06 23.81
C GLN A 93 -27.30 22.00 22.73
N TYR A 94 -27.51 22.80 21.68
CA TYR A 94 -26.51 23.15 20.68
C TYR A 94 -25.25 23.73 21.35
N PRO A 95 -24.04 23.45 20.84
CA PRO A 95 -22.85 24.18 21.28
C PRO A 95 -22.92 25.65 20.82
N PRO A 96 -22.32 26.59 21.57
CA PRO A 96 -22.34 28.00 21.20
C PRO A 96 -21.49 28.25 19.95
N LYS A 97 -21.98 29.15 19.08
CA LYS A 97 -21.28 29.65 17.88
C LYS A 97 -19.92 30.27 18.26
N PRO A 98 -18.86 30.12 17.43
CA PRO A 98 -17.63 30.86 17.64
C PRO A 98 -17.89 32.36 17.44
N GLN A 99 -17.35 33.17 18.35
CA GLN A 99 -17.41 34.63 18.27
C GLN A 99 -16.67 35.13 17.03
N GLU A 100 -17.31 36.07 16.32
CA GLU A 100 -16.77 36.77 15.16
C GLU A 100 -15.52 37.56 15.56
N ALA A 101 -14.36 37.11 15.11
CA ALA A 101 -13.13 37.90 15.13
C ALA A 101 -13.06 38.70 13.83
N HIS A 102 -13.43 39.97 13.88
CA HIS A 102 -13.08 40.94 12.85
C HIS A 102 -11.57 41.14 12.85
N THR A 103 -10.88 40.75 11.76
CA THR A 103 -9.54 41.26 11.48
C THR A 103 -9.38 41.57 10.00
N HIS A 104 -9.00 42.83 9.77
CA HIS A 104 -8.66 43.41 8.48
C HIS A 104 -7.57 42.61 7.75
N ALA A 105 -7.73 42.54 6.43
CA ALA A 105 -6.76 41.97 5.51
C ALA A 105 -5.47 42.80 5.51
N SER A 106 -4.36 42.16 5.89
CA SER A 106 -3.02 42.55 5.46
C SER A 106 -2.24 41.28 5.13
N THR A 107 -1.94 41.10 3.86
CA THR A 107 -0.94 40.18 3.34
C THR A 107 0.41 40.56 3.93
N ASP A 108 0.91 39.75 4.87
CA ASP A 108 2.32 39.59 5.28
C ASP A 108 2.35 39.04 6.72
N ARG A 109 2.34 37.71 6.87
CA ARG A 109 2.80 36.99 8.09
C ARG A 109 2.73 35.47 7.86
N ALA A 110 3.75 34.94 7.21
CA ALA A 110 4.13 33.53 7.30
C ALA A 110 5.34 33.37 8.24
N GLU A 111 5.35 34.11 9.34
CA GLU A 111 6.39 34.02 10.37
C GLU A 111 5.74 33.71 11.72
N ASN A 112 6.15 32.56 12.27
CA ASN A 112 6.07 32.20 13.69
C ASN A 112 4.69 31.81 14.27
N MET A 113 4.14 30.65 13.87
CA MET A 113 3.06 29.97 14.60
C MET A 113 3.66 28.98 15.60
N GLY A 114 4.03 29.50 16.77
CA GLY A 114 4.73 28.82 17.85
C GLY A 114 3.92 27.79 18.64
N GLY A 115 3.80 26.58 18.09
CA GLY A 115 3.47 25.38 18.88
C GLY A 115 4.64 24.41 18.84
N GLN A 116 5.42 24.30 19.92
CA GLN A 116 6.49 23.30 19.99
C GLN A 116 5.88 21.91 20.12
N VAL A 117 6.19 21.02 19.17
CA VAL A 117 5.79 19.60 19.21
C VAL A 117 6.71 18.86 20.18
N SER A 118 6.15 17.91 20.95
CA SER A 118 6.92 17.10 21.90
C SER A 118 7.99 16.27 21.17
N ARG A 119 9.20 16.29 21.72
CA ARG A 119 10.38 15.60 21.15
C ARG A 119 10.62 14.20 21.74
N THR A 120 9.94 13.88 22.84
CA THR A 120 10.22 12.69 23.65
C THR A 120 9.04 11.75 23.76
N ASP A 121 7.84 12.21 23.38
CA ASP A 121 6.61 11.43 23.42
C ASP A 121 5.62 11.97 22.37
N PHE A 122 4.64 11.15 22.01
CA PHE A 122 3.55 11.51 21.12
C PHE A 122 2.57 12.49 21.78
N GLU A 123 1.84 13.27 20.97
CA GLU A 123 0.78 14.14 21.49
C GLU A 123 -0.50 13.32 21.67
N TRP A 124 -0.95 13.15 22.91
CA TRP A 124 -2.16 12.39 23.21
C TRP A 124 -3.40 13.27 23.18
N VAL A 125 -4.37 12.89 22.35
CA VAL A 125 -5.66 13.60 22.21
C VAL A 125 -6.82 12.70 22.62
N TYR A 126 -7.86 13.33 23.19
CA TYR A 126 -9.07 12.67 23.68
C TYR A 126 -10.32 13.06 22.89
N THR A 127 -10.15 13.84 21.82
CA THR A 127 -11.20 14.17 20.86
C THR A 127 -11.28 13.07 19.79
N ASP A 128 -12.46 12.91 19.21
CA ASP A 128 -12.62 12.08 18.01
C ASP A 128 -11.79 12.66 16.84
N GLU A 129 -11.62 11.86 15.79
CA GLU A 129 -10.98 12.32 14.56
C GLU A 129 -11.89 13.34 13.82
N PRO A 130 -11.32 14.39 13.20
CA PRO A 130 -12.09 15.51 12.68
C PRO A 130 -12.83 15.20 11.37
N HIS A 131 -12.39 14.19 10.61
CA HIS A 131 -12.87 13.87 9.27
C HIS A 131 -14.31 13.34 9.28
N ALA A 132 -14.69 12.40 10.16
CA ALA A 132 -16.08 11.94 10.22
C ALA A 132 -17.06 13.06 10.61
N THR A 133 -16.65 13.98 11.47
CA THR A 133 -17.49 15.13 11.86
C THR A 133 -17.62 16.11 10.70
N ARG A 134 -16.51 16.52 10.08
CA ARG A 134 -16.52 17.43 8.92
C ARG A 134 -17.26 16.84 7.72
N ARG A 135 -17.08 15.54 7.44
CA ARG A 135 -17.85 14.80 6.43
C ARG A 135 -19.36 14.92 6.65
N ARG A 136 -19.84 14.69 7.89
CA ARG A 136 -21.27 14.78 8.22
C ARG A 136 -21.82 16.20 8.03
N GLU A 137 -21.06 17.21 8.45
CA GLU A 137 -21.43 18.62 8.28
C GLU A 137 -21.52 19.01 6.81
N ILE A 138 -20.48 18.70 6.02
CA ILE A 138 -20.44 18.96 4.58
C ILE A 138 -21.58 18.23 3.87
N MET A 139 -21.85 16.96 4.19
CA MET A 139 -22.92 16.20 3.57
C MET A 139 -24.32 16.71 3.88
N THR A 140 -24.49 17.33 5.06
CA THR A 140 -25.75 17.95 5.47
C THR A 140 -25.96 19.28 4.74
N LYS A 141 -24.91 20.10 4.63
CA LYS A 141 -24.97 21.42 4.01
C LYS A 141 -24.96 21.36 2.47
N TYR A 142 -24.19 20.43 1.90
CA TYR A 142 -23.94 20.27 0.47
C TYR A 142 -24.26 18.85 -0.01
N PRO A 143 -25.55 18.45 -0.04
CA PRO A 143 -25.95 17.11 -0.47
C PRO A 143 -25.54 16.78 -1.92
N GLN A 144 -25.26 17.80 -2.74
CA GLN A 144 -24.72 17.62 -4.10
C GLN A 144 -23.34 16.98 -4.15
N VAL A 145 -22.56 16.98 -3.04
CA VAL A 145 -21.26 16.29 -2.94
C VAL A 145 -21.40 14.80 -3.25
N LYS A 146 -22.55 14.19 -2.99
CA LYS A 146 -22.85 12.80 -3.38
C LYS A 146 -22.66 12.53 -4.87
N LYS A 147 -22.84 13.53 -5.73
CA LYS A 147 -22.66 13.40 -7.19
C LYS A 147 -21.19 13.25 -7.59
N LEU A 148 -20.25 13.59 -6.71
CA LEU A 148 -18.81 13.44 -6.94
C LEU A 148 -18.31 12.04 -6.57
N MET A 149 -19.07 11.29 -5.78
CA MET A 149 -18.73 9.91 -5.40
C MET A 149 -18.85 8.99 -6.61
N GLY A 150 -17.91 8.06 -6.76
CA GLY A 150 -17.88 7.18 -7.92
C GLY A 150 -16.53 6.51 -8.11
N HIS A 151 -16.10 6.40 -9.36
CA HIS A 151 -14.81 5.84 -9.74
C HIS A 151 -14.22 6.64 -10.89
N ASP A 152 -12.91 6.64 -11.03
CA ASP A 152 -12.20 7.19 -12.18
C ASP A 152 -11.98 6.11 -13.24
N PRO A 153 -12.70 6.15 -14.39
CA PRO A 153 -12.52 5.17 -15.45
C PRO A 153 -11.15 5.27 -16.14
N ASN A 154 -10.40 6.37 -15.98
CA ASN A 154 -9.11 6.55 -16.65
C ASN A 154 -7.95 5.91 -15.88
N LEU A 155 -8.11 5.70 -14.58
CA LEU A 155 -7.06 5.18 -13.69
C LEU A 155 -6.45 3.87 -14.19
N LYS A 156 -7.27 2.96 -14.75
CA LYS A 156 -6.78 1.71 -15.35
C LYS A 156 -5.80 1.95 -16.51
N TYR A 157 -6.06 2.93 -17.38
CA TYR A 157 -5.18 3.21 -18.51
C TYR A 157 -3.85 3.79 -18.05
N TRP A 158 -3.86 4.64 -17.01
CA TRP A 158 -2.62 5.10 -16.37
C TRP A 158 -1.79 3.95 -15.83
N VAL A 159 -2.42 2.99 -15.13
CA VAL A 159 -1.74 1.79 -14.63
C VAL A 159 -1.11 0.98 -15.77
N PHE A 160 -1.86 0.68 -16.83
CA PHE A 160 -1.32 -0.04 -18.00
C PHE A 160 -0.15 0.69 -18.67
N THR A 161 -0.28 2.02 -18.84
CA THR A 161 0.78 2.84 -19.42
C THR A 161 2.04 2.85 -18.55
N MET A 162 1.91 3.04 -17.23
CA MET A 162 3.06 3.02 -16.31
C MET A 162 3.77 1.67 -16.32
N VAL A 163 3.01 0.56 -16.31
CA VAL A 163 3.60 -0.78 -16.39
C VAL A 163 4.34 -0.98 -17.72
N ALA A 164 3.72 -0.61 -18.83
CA ALA A 164 4.34 -0.74 -20.16
C ALA A 164 5.63 0.09 -20.28
N VAL A 165 5.61 1.35 -19.82
CA VAL A 165 6.79 2.23 -19.84
C VAL A 165 7.91 1.66 -18.97
N GLN A 166 7.62 1.27 -17.73
CA GLN A 166 8.62 0.71 -16.82
C GLN A 166 9.24 -0.57 -17.34
N LEU A 167 8.44 -1.50 -17.87
CA LEU A 167 8.96 -2.74 -18.46
C LEU A 167 9.75 -2.48 -19.74
N THR A 168 9.38 -1.48 -20.53
CA THR A 168 10.14 -1.06 -21.71
C THR A 168 11.51 -0.52 -21.30
N ILE A 169 11.58 0.36 -20.30
CA ILE A 169 12.86 0.90 -19.81
C ILE A 169 13.70 -0.20 -19.18
N ALA A 170 13.10 -1.06 -18.36
CA ALA A 170 13.76 -2.22 -17.78
C ALA A 170 14.35 -3.15 -18.87
N TYR A 171 13.64 -3.32 -19.98
CA TYR A 171 14.13 -4.04 -21.16
C TYR A 171 15.23 -3.27 -21.90
N MET A 172 15.17 -1.95 -22.02
CA MET A 172 16.22 -1.15 -22.66
C MET A 172 17.52 -1.10 -21.84
N LEU A 173 17.44 -1.30 -20.51
CA LEU A 173 18.60 -1.40 -19.62
C LEU A 173 19.28 -2.79 -19.67
N LYS A 174 18.69 -3.74 -20.40
CA LYS A 174 19.18 -5.11 -20.58
C LYS A 174 20.43 -5.14 -21.47
N SER A 175 21.45 -5.93 -21.13
CA SER A 175 22.41 -6.43 -22.13
C SER A 175 21.88 -7.61 -22.93
N HIS A 176 22.39 -7.80 -24.14
CA HIS A 176 22.26 -9.06 -24.86
C HIS A 176 23.10 -10.17 -24.18
N ILE A 177 22.70 -10.65 -23.00
CA ILE A 177 23.10 -11.98 -22.55
C ILE A 177 22.27 -12.96 -23.36
N HIS A 178 22.74 -13.29 -24.56
CA HIS A 178 22.43 -14.61 -25.08
C HIS A 178 23.06 -15.60 -24.11
N TYR A 179 22.22 -16.25 -23.30
CA TYR A 179 22.53 -17.58 -22.77
C TYR A 179 22.81 -18.45 -23.99
N SER A 180 24.05 -18.49 -24.44
CA SER A 180 24.49 -19.43 -25.43
C SER A 180 24.37 -20.80 -24.77
N ARG A 181 23.25 -21.48 -25.03
CA ARG A 181 23.00 -22.89 -24.70
C ARG A 181 23.95 -23.83 -25.48
N SER A 182 25.16 -23.37 -25.82
CA SER A 182 26.10 -24.05 -26.70
C SER A 182 27.32 -24.61 -25.94
N ALA A 183 27.25 -24.69 -24.61
CA ALA A 183 28.20 -25.48 -23.81
C ALA A 183 27.79 -26.98 -23.72
N LEU A 184 27.02 -27.48 -24.69
CA LEU A 184 26.71 -28.89 -24.85
C LEU A 184 27.06 -29.34 -26.27
N ILE A 185 28.25 -29.00 -26.75
CA ILE A 185 28.85 -29.77 -27.84
C ILE A 185 29.37 -31.05 -27.21
N ILE A 186 28.58 -32.10 -27.42
CA ILE A 186 28.92 -33.51 -27.29
C ILE A 186 30.34 -33.68 -27.84
N LEU A 187 31.30 -34.04 -26.98
CA LEU A 187 32.54 -34.68 -27.41
C LEU A 187 32.14 -36.03 -27.98
N GLU A 188 31.66 -36.02 -29.22
CA GLU A 188 31.43 -37.23 -29.98
C GLU A 188 32.80 -37.74 -30.40
N CYS A 189 33.38 -38.53 -29.49
CA CYS A 189 34.54 -39.34 -29.71
C CYS A 189 34.21 -40.29 -30.86
N LYS A 190 34.48 -39.88 -32.11
CA LYS A 190 34.47 -40.79 -33.26
C LYS A 190 35.63 -41.76 -33.09
N SER A 191 35.32 -42.87 -32.43
CA SER A 191 36.00 -44.14 -32.57
C SER A 191 36.26 -44.45 -34.05
N HIS A 192 37.52 -44.81 -34.35
CA HIS A 192 38.04 -45.29 -35.63
C HIS A 192 37.14 -46.28 -36.39
N PRO A 193 37.41 -46.47 -37.69
CA PRO A 193 37.98 -47.78 -38.04
C PRO A 193 39.18 -47.71 -39.03
N ALA A 194 40.24 -48.41 -38.62
CA ALA A 194 41.06 -49.34 -39.42
C ALA A 194 41.80 -48.88 -40.71
N ALA A 195 43.14 -48.88 -40.58
CA ALA A 195 44.08 -49.68 -41.37
C ALA A 195 44.29 -49.40 -42.88
N ARG A 196 45.47 -48.85 -43.22
CA ARG A 196 46.49 -49.49 -44.09
C ARG A 196 47.68 -48.54 -44.32
N CYS A 197 48.83 -48.85 -43.74
CA CYS A 197 50.12 -48.36 -44.26
C CYS A 197 50.94 -49.57 -44.71
N LYS A 198 51.11 -49.70 -46.04
CA LYS A 198 52.19 -50.47 -46.66
C LYS A 198 53.13 -49.45 -47.30
N HIS A 199 54.40 -49.45 -46.90
CA HIS A 199 55.48 -48.93 -47.76
C HIS A 199 55.76 -49.97 -48.86
N PRO A 200 56.17 -49.52 -50.07
CA PRO A 200 57.61 -49.47 -50.34
C PRO A 200 58.09 -48.27 -51.18
N ASN A 201 59.39 -48.01 -51.04
CA ASN A 201 60.32 -47.18 -51.81
C ASN A 201 60.01 -47.03 -53.32
N GLN A 202 60.24 -45.85 -53.91
CA GLN A 202 61.48 -45.41 -54.59
C GLN A 202 61.21 -44.21 -55.52
N ASN A 203 62.05 -43.18 -55.40
CA ASN A 203 62.39 -42.16 -56.41
C ASN A 203 61.26 -41.55 -57.27
N GLN A 204 60.72 -40.42 -56.82
CA GLN A 204 60.33 -39.33 -57.72
C GLN A 204 60.49 -37.99 -56.99
N HIS A 205 61.39 -37.15 -57.51
CA HIS A 205 61.44 -35.74 -57.17
C HIS A 205 60.14 -35.08 -57.66
N VAL A 206 59.27 -34.71 -56.72
CA VAL A 206 58.21 -33.73 -56.97
C VAL A 206 58.53 -32.55 -56.07
N SER A 207 58.93 -31.45 -56.69
CA SER A 207 59.11 -30.16 -56.04
C SER A 207 57.76 -29.74 -55.46
N LEU A 208 57.57 -29.92 -54.15
CA LEU A 208 56.49 -29.27 -53.41
C LEU A 208 56.87 -27.79 -53.27
N GLU A 209 56.35 -26.98 -54.19
CA GLU A 209 56.12 -25.56 -53.91
C GLU A 209 55.19 -25.50 -52.69
N LEU A 210 55.76 -25.17 -51.54
CA LEU A 210 55.01 -24.68 -50.40
C LEU A 210 54.44 -23.32 -50.82
N VAL A 211 53.29 -23.33 -51.49
CA VAL A 211 52.41 -22.17 -51.48
C VAL A 211 52.00 -21.99 -50.03
N PRO A 212 52.35 -20.89 -49.35
CA PRO A 212 51.70 -20.57 -48.11
C PRO A 212 50.24 -20.33 -48.49
N LEU A 213 49.37 -21.29 -48.19
CA LEU A 213 47.99 -20.98 -47.94
C LEU A 213 48.04 -19.95 -46.82
N GLU A 214 47.93 -18.67 -47.19
CA GLU A 214 47.57 -17.61 -46.27
C GLU A 214 46.47 -18.21 -45.40
N MET A 215 46.79 -18.37 -44.12
CA MET A 215 45.77 -18.41 -43.09
C MET A 215 45.12 -17.03 -43.12
N ALA A 216 44.31 -16.79 -44.14
CA ALA A 216 43.38 -15.69 -44.20
C ALA A 216 42.37 -15.98 -43.09
N ASP A 217 42.73 -15.54 -41.89
CA ASP A 217 41.87 -14.99 -40.85
C ASP A 217 40.46 -15.59 -40.76
N ALA A 218 40.38 -16.93 -40.79
CA ALA A 218 39.28 -17.67 -40.21
C ALA A 218 39.57 -17.90 -38.72
N GLN A 219 40.09 -16.88 -38.02
CA GLN A 219 39.48 -16.57 -36.74
C GLN A 219 38.04 -16.26 -37.10
N SER A 220 37.18 -17.28 -36.98
CA SER A 220 35.78 -17.03 -36.68
C SER A 220 35.80 -16.16 -35.43
N VAL A 221 35.78 -14.85 -35.66
CA VAL A 221 35.53 -13.81 -34.67
C VAL A 221 34.09 -14.07 -34.25
N TRP A 222 33.92 -15.07 -33.38
CA TRP A 222 32.81 -15.15 -32.46
C TRP A 222 33.05 -14.05 -31.43
N VAL A 223 33.08 -12.79 -31.87
CA VAL A 223 32.65 -11.70 -31.01
C VAL A 223 31.18 -12.00 -30.83
N SER A 224 30.86 -12.75 -29.77
CA SER A 224 29.59 -12.53 -29.12
C SER A 224 29.57 -11.03 -28.88
N ASP A 225 28.76 -10.30 -29.66
CA ASP A 225 28.52 -8.89 -29.46
C ASP A 225 27.66 -8.76 -28.20
N SER A 226 28.24 -9.17 -27.07
CA SER A 226 27.71 -9.00 -25.74
C SER A 226 27.95 -7.53 -25.42
N GLN A 227 27.05 -6.67 -25.92
CA GLN A 227 26.98 -5.30 -25.44
C GLN A 227 26.92 -5.37 -23.91
N PRO A 228 27.85 -4.72 -23.18
CA PRO A 228 27.89 -4.82 -21.74
C PRO A 228 26.58 -4.29 -21.15
N ASP A 229 26.10 -4.91 -20.07
CA ASP A 229 24.95 -4.42 -19.33
C ASP A 229 25.12 -2.93 -19.02
N ALA A 230 24.00 -2.21 -18.94
CA ALA A 230 23.98 -0.85 -18.43
C ALA A 230 24.84 -0.77 -17.15
N SER A 231 25.67 0.27 -17.10
CA SER A 231 26.56 0.49 -15.97
C SER A 231 25.71 0.75 -14.71
N TRP A 232 26.22 0.37 -13.54
CA TRP A 232 25.52 0.63 -12.28
C TRP A 232 25.18 2.11 -12.07
N PRO A 233 26.06 3.09 -12.40
CA PRO A 233 25.70 4.50 -12.33
C PRO A 233 24.49 4.86 -13.19
N LEU A 234 24.40 4.33 -14.42
CA LEU A 234 23.24 4.55 -15.29
C LEU A 234 21.99 3.92 -14.67
N ILE A 235 22.07 2.69 -14.17
CA ILE A 235 20.95 2.02 -13.51
C ILE A 235 20.46 2.82 -12.31
N LEU A 236 21.35 3.31 -11.45
CA LEU A 236 21.00 4.09 -10.27
C LEU A 236 20.36 5.44 -10.65
N LEU A 237 20.92 6.13 -11.65
CA LEU A 237 20.37 7.40 -12.14
C LEU A 237 18.97 7.20 -12.74
N THR A 238 18.82 6.22 -13.63
CA THR A 238 17.54 5.89 -14.26
C THR A 238 16.53 5.38 -13.23
N ALA A 239 16.97 4.57 -12.26
CA ALA A 239 16.14 4.09 -11.14
C ALA A 239 15.65 5.24 -10.28
N TYR A 240 16.46 6.27 -10.00
CA TYR A 240 16.02 7.41 -9.22
C TYR A 240 15.04 8.30 -10.01
N VAL A 241 15.44 8.74 -11.20
CA VAL A 241 14.71 9.76 -11.96
C VAL A 241 13.44 9.20 -12.58
N ILE A 242 13.53 8.05 -13.25
CA ILE A 242 12.38 7.46 -13.95
C ILE A 242 11.71 6.40 -13.08
N GLY A 243 12.51 5.45 -12.57
CA GLY A 243 11.99 4.34 -11.77
C GLY A 243 11.27 4.82 -10.51
N GLY A 244 11.89 5.72 -9.75
CA GLY A 244 11.37 6.27 -8.51
C GLY A 244 10.13 7.11 -8.76
N THR A 245 10.14 7.95 -9.80
CA THR A 245 8.97 8.73 -10.21
C THR A 245 7.79 7.81 -10.56
N ILE A 246 7.97 6.84 -11.46
CA ILE A 246 6.84 6.00 -11.90
C ILE A 246 6.39 5.06 -10.78
N ASN A 247 7.30 4.47 -10.01
CA ASN A 247 6.93 3.60 -8.89
C ASN A 247 6.19 4.37 -7.80
N HIS A 248 6.57 5.63 -7.56
CA HIS A 248 5.82 6.52 -6.67
C HIS A 248 4.40 6.77 -7.20
N ILE A 249 4.25 7.16 -8.47
CA ILE A 249 2.93 7.38 -9.07
C ILE A 249 2.08 6.10 -9.05
N MET A 250 2.69 4.93 -9.27
CA MET A 250 1.99 3.64 -9.17
C MET A 250 1.48 3.37 -7.75
N LEU A 251 2.23 3.76 -6.71
CA LEU A 251 1.78 3.63 -5.33
C LEU A 251 0.61 4.57 -5.02
N VAL A 252 0.61 5.78 -5.57
CA VAL A 252 -0.56 6.66 -5.49
C VAL A 252 -1.74 6.10 -6.29
N ALA A 253 -1.50 5.44 -7.43
CA ALA A 253 -2.55 4.72 -8.13
C ALA A 253 -3.11 3.55 -7.29
N TRP A 254 -2.25 2.84 -6.55
CA TRP A 254 -2.71 1.82 -5.60
C TRP A 254 -3.58 2.39 -4.51
N HIS A 255 -3.21 3.53 -3.95
CA HIS A 255 -4.05 4.26 -2.99
C HIS A 255 -5.48 4.40 -3.51
N GLU A 256 -5.67 4.94 -4.72
CA GLU A 256 -7.00 5.06 -5.33
C GLU A 256 -7.67 3.70 -5.58
N ILE A 257 -6.92 2.70 -6.08
CA ILE A 257 -7.44 1.35 -6.35
C ILE A 257 -7.91 0.66 -5.06
N CYS A 258 -7.25 0.91 -3.93
CA CYS A 258 -7.60 0.31 -2.64
C CYS A 258 -9.00 0.73 -2.18
N HIS A 259 -9.34 1.99 -2.41
CA HIS A 259 -10.68 2.56 -2.23
C HIS A 259 -11.69 2.14 -3.30
N ASN A 260 -11.33 1.16 -4.15
CA ASN A 260 -12.14 0.65 -5.24
C ASN A 260 -12.48 1.69 -6.32
N LEU A 261 -11.66 2.75 -6.46
CA LEU A 261 -11.93 3.88 -7.35
C LEU A 261 -11.56 3.65 -8.82
N ALA A 262 -11.03 2.48 -9.22
CA ALA A 262 -10.75 2.20 -10.64
C ALA A 262 -11.94 1.55 -11.37
N PHE A 263 -12.69 0.69 -10.69
CA PHE A 263 -13.86 -0.02 -11.25
C PHE A 263 -15.15 0.16 -10.43
N GLY A 264 -15.09 0.92 -9.34
CA GLY A 264 -16.17 1.12 -8.38
C GLY A 264 -16.32 -0.02 -7.36
N HIS A 265 -17.07 0.26 -6.30
CA HIS A 265 -17.36 -0.66 -5.18
C HIS A 265 -18.15 -1.90 -5.62
N ALA A 266 -18.83 -1.86 -6.76
CA ALA A 266 -19.54 -3.01 -7.32
C ALA A 266 -18.60 -4.10 -7.87
N ARG A 267 -17.30 -3.80 -8.08
CA ARG A 267 -16.33 -4.71 -8.70
C ARG A 267 -15.01 -4.77 -7.90
N PRO A 268 -15.03 -5.14 -6.62
CA PRO A 268 -13.82 -5.14 -5.77
C PRO A 268 -12.75 -6.11 -6.28
N ARG A 269 -13.15 -7.23 -6.89
CA ARG A 269 -12.21 -8.20 -7.49
C ARG A 269 -11.45 -7.62 -8.68
N ALA A 270 -12.08 -6.75 -9.48
CA ALA A 270 -11.42 -6.09 -10.61
C ALA A 270 -10.39 -5.06 -10.12
N ASN A 271 -10.71 -4.31 -9.06
CA ASN A 271 -9.75 -3.42 -8.41
C ASN A 271 -8.55 -4.19 -7.85
N LYS A 272 -8.77 -5.31 -7.12
CA LYS A 272 -7.68 -6.17 -6.63
C LYS A 272 -6.80 -6.69 -7.77
N ALA A 273 -7.41 -7.15 -8.87
CA ALA A 273 -6.66 -7.63 -10.03
C ALA A 273 -5.79 -6.53 -10.68
N LEU A 274 -6.31 -5.31 -10.80
CA LEU A 274 -5.54 -4.17 -11.32
C LEU A 274 -4.41 -3.76 -10.38
N GLY A 275 -4.65 -3.79 -9.06
CA GLY A 275 -3.61 -3.54 -8.06
C GLY A 275 -2.45 -4.54 -8.16
N ILE A 276 -2.77 -5.85 -8.27
CA ILE A 276 -1.77 -6.91 -8.49
C ILE A 276 -1.03 -6.72 -9.82
N PHE A 277 -1.74 -6.34 -10.89
CA PHE A 277 -1.10 -6.06 -12.17
C PHE A 277 -0.11 -4.89 -12.09
N GLY A 278 -0.50 -3.78 -11.45
CA GLY A 278 0.41 -2.66 -11.18
C GLY A 278 1.61 -3.04 -10.30
N ASN A 279 1.49 -4.11 -9.51
CA ASN A 279 2.56 -4.62 -8.65
C ASN A 279 3.77 -5.18 -9.38
N VAL A 280 3.61 -5.56 -10.65
CA VAL A 280 4.70 -6.13 -11.44
C VAL A 280 5.91 -5.21 -11.52
N ILE A 281 5.73 -3.88 -11.45
CA ILE A 281 6.83 -2.91 -11.57
C ILE A 281 7.41 -2.45 -10.22
N ILE A 282 6.86 -2.93 -9.10
CA ILE A 282 7.31 -2.56 -7.76
C ILE A 282 8.42 -3.49 -7.25
N GLY A 283 8.48 -4.73 -7.76
CA GLY A 283 9.48 -5.75 -7.37
C GLY A 283 9.23 -6.42 -6.01
N PHE A 284 8.16 -6.06 -5.30
CA PHE A 284 7.78 -6.64 -4.02
C PHE A 284 6.26 -6.78 -3.89
N PRO A 285 5.71 -7.91 -3.42
CA PRO A 285 4.27 -8.16 -3.42
C PRO A 285 3.52 -7.40 -2.31
N ALA A 286 3.24 -6.12 -2.54
CA ALA A 286 2.72 -5.19 -1.52
C ALA A 286 1.27 -4.74 -1.73
N SER A 287 0.71 -4.75 -2.94
CA SER A 287 -0.59 -4.13 -3.28
C SER A 287 -1.75 -4.54 -2.37
N ILE A 288 -1.94 -5.84 -2.14
CA ILE A 288 -3.04 -6.37 -1.32
C ILE A 288 -2.82 -6.06 0.17
N SER A 289 -1.59 -6.20 0.65
CA SER A 289 -1.23 -5.86 2.03
C SER A 289 -1.43 -4.37 2.29
N PHE A 290 -1.01 -3.53 1.34
CA PHE A 290 -1.23 -2.08 1.36
C PHE A 290 -2.73 -1.79 1.47
N LYS A 291 -3.60 -2.36 0.63
CA LYS A 291 -5.06 -2.23 0.77
C LYS A 291 -5.53 -2.60 2.18
N LYS A 292 -5.11 -3.74 2.70
CA LYS A 292 -5.55 -4.26 4.00
C LYS A 292 -5.22 -3.34 5.18
N TYR A 293 -4.07 -2.67 5.14
CA TYR A 293 -3.60 -1.79 6.22
C TYR A 293 -4.02 -0.33 6.02
N HIS A 294 -4.01 0.15 4.78
CA HIS A 294 -4.40 1.51 4.42
C HIS A 294 -5.88 1.81 4.76
N LEU A 295 -6.77 0.86 4.51
CA LEU A 295 -8.19 1.04 4.85
C LEU A 295 -8.43 1.09 6.38
N GLU A 296 -7.60 0.40 7.17
CA GLU A 296 -7.64 0.54 8.64
C GLU A 296 -7.12 1.90 9.10
N HIS A 297 -6.06 2.42 8.45
CA HIS A 297 -5.55 3.75 8.74
C HIS A 297 -6.66 4.81 8.55
N HIS A 298 -7.42 4.77 7.46
CA HIS A 298 -8.57 5.67 7.28
C HIS A 298 -9.68 5.49 8.32
N LYS A 299 -9.92 4.25 8.79
CA LYS A 299 -10.98 3.94 9.75
C LYS A 299 -10.59 4.31 11.20
N PHE A 300 -9.31 4.17 11.53
CA PHE A 300 -8.79 4.26 12.90
C PHE A 300 -7.59 5.22 12.99
N GLN A 301 -7.62 6.32 12.24
CA GLN A 301 -6.50 7.27 12.15
C GLN A 301 -6.03 7.72 13.53
N ALA A 302 -4.71 7.65 13.73
CA ALA A 302 -4.02 7.99 14.98
C ALA A 302 -4.46 7.16 16.20
N GLN A 303 -5.20 6.06 16.03
CA GLN A 303 -5.57 5.18 17.13
C GLN A 303 -4.47 4.18 17.43
N GLU A 304 -3.96 4.19 18.67
CA GLU A 304 -2.86 3.33 19.07
C GLU A 304 -3.20 1.84 18.91
N GLY A 305 -2.30 1.11 18.23
CA GLY A 305 -2.40 -0.33 18.00
C GLY A 305 -3.34 -0.73 16.86
N PHE A 306 -4.06 0.22 16.26
CA PHE A 306 -4.92 -0.01 15.10
C PHE A 306 -4.39 0.69 13.86
N ASP A 307 -3.91 1.93 13.98
CA ASP A 307 -3.29 2.66 12.88
C ASP A 307 -1.84 2.17 12.63
N PRO A 308 -1.59 1.45 11.52
CA PRO A 308 -0.25 0.95 11.21
C PRO A 308 0.71 2.06 10.74
N ASP A 309 0.19 3.24 10.40
CA ASP A 309 0.97 4.39 9.95
C ASP A 309 1.69 5.11 11.09
N LEU A 310 1.28 4.89 12.34
CA LEU A 310 1.92 5.47 13.52
C LEU A 310 3.33 4.89 13.75
N PRO A 311 4.37 5.74 13.86
CA PRO A 311 5.70 5.30 14.27
C PRO A 311 5.70 4.62 15.64
N THR A 312 6.61 3.66 15.77
CA THR A 312 6.90 3.05 17.06
C THR A 312 7.70 4.00 17.96
N VAL A 313 7.67 3.76 19.27
CA VAL A 313 8.50 4.50 20.24
C VAL A 313 9.99 4.36 19.88
N PHE A 314 10.41 3.18 19.44
CA PHE A 314 11.78 2.93 19.00
C PHE A 314 12.20 3.89 17.87
N GLU A 315 11.36 4.05 16.84
CA GLU A 315 11.67 4.95 15.73
C GLU A 315 11.81 6.40 16.19
N GLY A 316 10.94 6.86 17.11
CA GLY A 316 11.05 8.19 17.70
C GLY A 316 12.33 8.41 18.50
N GLN A 317 12.77 7.41 19.29
CA GLN A 317 13.98 7.51 20.10
C GLN A 317 15.26 7.42 19.27
N PHE A 318 15.28 6.51 18.29
CA PHE A 318 16.49 6.21 17.54
C PHE A 318 16.78 7.24 16.45
N PHE A 319 15.74 7.73 15.74
CA PHE A 319 15.89 8.66 14.63
C PHE A 319 15.57 10.10 15.07
N CYS A 320 16.31 10.59 16.06
CA CYS A 320 16.03 11.86 16.75
C CYS A 320 16.91 13.06 16.30
N ASN A 321 18.00 12.82 15.56
CA ASN A 321 18.88 13.87 15.01
C ASN A 321 18.79 13.92 13.48
N SER A 322 19.36 14.94 12.82
CA SER A 322 19.23 15.12 11.38
C SER A 322 19.74 13.95 10.54
N LEU A 323 20.88 13.35 10.90
CA LEU A 323 21.40 12.18 10.18
C LEU A 323 20.48 10.97 10.37
N GLY A 324 20.01 10.75 11.60
CA GLY A 324 19.03 9.71 11.91
C GLY A 324 17.73 9.92 11.13
N LYS A 325 17.19 11.14 11.10
CA LYS A 325 15.97 11.45 10.35
C LYS A 325 16.17 11.27 8.85
N ALA A 326 17.31 11.67 8.29
CA ALA A 326 17.63 11.39 6.88
C ALA A 326 17.67 9.89 6.58
N LEU A 327 18.29 9.09 7.46
CA LEU A 327 18.30 7.64 7.36
C LEU A 327 16.89 7.04 7.51
N TRP A 328 16.06 7.59 8.39
CA TRP A 328 14.68 7.15 8.57
C TRP A 328 13.84 7.40 7.32
N VAL A 329 13.97 8.58 6.68
CA VAL A 329 13.29 8.87 5.41
C VAL A 329 13.79 7.95 4.29
N PHE A 330 15.09 7.66 4.24
CA PHE A 330 15.63 6.69 3.27
C PHE A 330 15.08 5.27 3.50
N LEU A 331 14.88 4.86 4.76
CA LEU A 331 14.34 3.55 5.14
C LEU A 331 12.81 3.52 5.27
N LEU A 332 12.12 4.62 4.95
CA LEU A 332 10.67 4.72 5.04
C LEU A 332 9.93 3.57 4.34
N PRO A 333 10.34 3.08 3.15
CA PRO A 333 9.67 1.95 2.49
C PRO A 333 9.73 0.67 3.33
N ALA A 334 10.83 0.46 4.07
CA ALA A 334 10.98 -0.68 4.95
C ALA A 334 10.08 -0.54 6.18
N PHE A 335 9.97 0.65 6.78
CA PHE A 335 9.07 0.88 7.91
C PHE A 335 7.60 0.69 7.51
N TYR A 336 7.18 1.26 6.38
CA TYR A 336 5.82 1.06 5.87
C TYR A 336 5.48 -0.41 5.59
N SER A 337 6.47 -1.20 5.17
CA SER A 337 6.26 -2.62 4.85
C SER A 337 6.30 -3.52 6.10
N LEU A 338 7.21 -3.26 7.03
CA LEU A 338 7.50 -4.16 8.16
C LEU A 338 6.78 -3.76 9.45
N ARG A 339 6.60 -2.46 9.72
CA ARG A 339 5.94 -1.98 10.94
C ARG A 339 4.53 -2.56 11.10
N PRO A 340 3.67 -2.62 10.06
CA PRO A 340 2.33 -3.19 10.20
C PRO A 340 2.36 -4.65 10.67
N LEU A 341 3.36 -5.43 10.23
CA LEU A 341 3.51 -6.84 10.59
C LEU A 341 3.84 -7.04 12.09
N VAL A 342 4.42 -6.03 12.72
CA VAL A 342 4.80 -6.04 14.14
C VAL A 342 3.71 -5.40 15.01
N VAL A 343 3.19 -4.24 14.60
CA VAL A 343 2.23 -3.45 15.39
C VAL A 343 0.82 -4.04 15.30
N ARG A 344 0.41 -4.48 14.11
CA ARG A 344 -0.94 -4.96 13.82
C ARG A 344 -0.87 -6.24 12.97
N PRO A 345 -0.30 -7.35 13.50
CA PRO A 345 -0.21 -8.59 12.75
C PRO A 345 -1.61 -9.09 12.36
N LYS A 346 -1.79 -9.37 11.08
CA LYS A 346 -3.03 -9.91 10.51
C LYS A 346 -2.75 -11.24 9.81
N PRO A 347 -3.75 -12.14 9.73
CA PRO A 347 -3.62 -13.35 8.95
C PRO A 347 -3.35 -13.02 7.47
N ILE A 348 -2.59 -13.90 6.83
CA ILE A 348 -2.35 -13.85 5.39
C ILE A 348 -3.61 -14.34 4.68
N THR A 349 -4.05 -13.58 3.68
CA THR A 349 -5.23 -13.88 2.86
C THR A 349 -4.85 -14.58 1.55
N ASP A 350 -5.81 -15.25 0.92
CA ASP A 350 -5.61 -15.90 -0.38
C ASP A 350 -5.11 -14.91 -1.45
N TYR A 351 -5.60 -13.66 -1.42
CA TYR A 351 -5.16 -12.62 -2.35
C TYR A 351 -3.71 -12.18 -2.14
N GLU A 352 -3.20 -12.21 -0.90
CA GLU A 352 -1.77 -11.94 -0.64
C GLU A 352 -0.90 -13.07 -1.18
N VAL A 353 -1.34 -14.33 -1.05
CA VAL A 353 -0.65 -15.49 -1.65
C VAL A 353 -0.67 -15.39 -3.18
N ILE A 354 -1.81 -15.03 -3.78
CA ILE A 354 -1.92 -14.81 -5.23
C ILE A 354 -0.98 -13.68 -5.68
N ASN A 355 -0.95 -12.55 -4.96
CA ASN A 355 -0.06 -11.44 -5.27
C ASN A 355 1.42 -11.86 -5.19
N LEU A 356 1.81 -12.58 -4.13
CA LEU A 356 3.15 -13.12 -3.95
C LEU A 356 3.57 -14.03 -5.12
N VAL A 357 2.71 -14.97 -5.52
CA VAL A 357 3.00 -15.90 -6.61
C VAL A 357 3.09 -15.17 -7.95
N LEU A 358 2.15 -14.28 -8.26
CA LEU A 358 2.14 -13.58 -9.55
C LEU A 358 3.30 -12.59 -9.69
N VAL A 359 3.62 -11.84 -8.63
CA VAL A 359 4.78 -10.93 -8.62
C VAL A 359 6.07 -11.75 -8.67
N GLY A 360 6.19 -12.82 -7.88
CA GLY A 360 7.38 -13.68 -7.92
C GLY A 360 7.62 -14.34 -9.29
N ILE A 361 6.55 -14.75 -9.97
CA ILE A 361 6.64 -15.21 -11.37
C ILE A 361 7.08 -14.07 -12.27
N ALA A 362 6.47 -12.89 -12.16
CA ALA A 362 6.83 -11.73 -12.99
C ALA A 362 8.28 -11.31 -12.81
N ASP A 363 8.78 -11.24 -11.57
CA ASP A 363 10.18 -10.95 -11.25
C ASP A 363 11.12 -12.00 -11.84
N ALA A 364 10.78 -13.29 -11.72
CA ALA A 364 11.55 -14.37 -12.34
C ALA A 364 11.57 -14.26 -13.88
N LEU A 365 10.44 -13.90 -14.50
CA LEU A 365 10.35 -13.66 -15.93
C LEU A 365 11.17 -12.43 -16.37
N ILE A 366 11.19 -11.36 -15.57
CA ILE A 366 12.02 -10.18 -15.80
C ILE A 366 13.50 -10.57 -15.76
N VAL A 367 13.94 -11.33 -14.75
CA VAL A 367 15.33 -11.79 -14.66
C VAL A 367 15.68 -12.71 -15.84
N TYR A 368 14.77 -13.61 -16.22
CA TYR A 368 15.00 -14.60 -17.28
C TYR A 368 15.04 -13.98 -18.69
N PHE A 369 14.08 -13.10 -19.02
CA PHE A 369 13.96 -12.49 -20.35
C PHE A 369 14.71 -11.17 -20.49
N MET A 370 14.97 -10.48 -19.38
CA MET A 370 15.73 -9.23 -19.33
C MET A 370 17.08 -9.50 -18.64
N SER A 371 17.31 -8.95 -17.46
CA SER A 371 18.53 -9.13 -16.66
C SER A 371 18.19 -8.93 -15.19
N TYR A 372 19.01 -9.46 -14.29
CA TYR A 372 18.90 -9.17 -12.85
C TYR A 372 19.02 -7.67 -12.57
N LYS A 373 19.81 -6.94 -13.38
CA LYS A 373 19.94 -5.47 -13.32
C LYS A 373 18.62 -4.75 -13.59
N SER A 374 17.76 -5.29 -14.46
CA SER A 374 16.42 -4.77 -14.71
C SER A 374 15.51 -4.91 -13.48
N LEU A 375 15.63 -6.01 -12.74
CA LEU A 375 14.93 -6.17 -11.46
C LEU A 375 15.48 -5.21 -10.38
N PHE A 376 16.81 -5.04 -10.31
CA PHE A 376 17.42 -4.05 -9.42
C PHE A 376 16.97 -2.62 -9.75
N TYR A 377 16.84 -2.27 -11.03
CA TYR A 377 16.27 -1.00 -11.44
C TYR A 377 14.88 -0.76 -10.84
N LEU A 378 13.97 -1.75 -10.92
CA LEU A 378 12.64 -1.65 -10.33
C LEU A 378 12.68 -1.58 -8.80
N ALA A 379 13.45 -2.46 -8.16
CA ALA A 379 13.54 -2.53 -6.70
C ALA A 379 14.18 -1.26 -6.08
N ILE A 380 15.26 -0.75 -6.68
CA ILE A 380 15.90 0.51 -6.27
C ILE A 380 14.98 1.69 -6.55
N GLY A 381 14.27 1.69 -7.69
CA GLY A 381 13.23 2.67 -7.99
C GLY A 381 12.18 2.73 -6.88
N THR A 382 11.69 1.58 -6.40
CA THR A 382 10.77 1.52 -5.26
C THR A 382 11.39 2.09 -3.98
N LEU A 383 12.62 1.67 -3.61
CA LEU A 383 13.30 2.15 -2.42
C LEU A 383 13.47 3.68 -2.43
N LEU A 384 13.92 4.24 -3.55
CA LEU A 384 14.16 5.67 -3.65
C LEU A 384 12.87 6.46 -3.82
N GLY A 385 11.93 5.96 -4.64
CA GLY A 385 10.63 6.58 -4.94
C GLY A 385 9.68 6.67 -3.75
N LEU A 386 9.84 5.81 -2.75
CA LEU A 386 9.10 5.85 -1.48
C LEU A 386 9.94 6.45 -0.33
N GLY A 387 11.21 6.78 -0.58
CA GLY A 387 12.15 7.32 0.42
C GLY A 387 12.46 8.80 0.20
N LEU A 388 13.69 9.12 -0.23
CA LEU A 388 14.17 10.50 -0.41
C LEU A 388 13.71 11.18 -1.73
N HIS A 389 12.70 10.66 -2.41
CA HIS A 389 12.18 11.26 -3.61
C HIS A 389 11.30 12.49 -3.29
N PRO A 390 11.35 13.58 -4.07
CA PRO A 390 10.52 14.78 -3.89
C PRO A 390 9.03 14.52 -3.65
N MET A 391 8.46 13.52 -4.34
CA MET A 391 7.04 13.16 -4.21
C MET A 391 6.75 12.26 -3.00
N ALA A 392 7.74 11.51 -2.50
CA ALA A 392 7.59 10.64 -1.32
C ALA A 392 7.30 11.40 -0.03
N SER A 393 7.44 12.72 -0.03
CA SER A 393 7.15 13.54 1.13
C SER A 393 5.73 13.41 1.64
N HIS A 394 4.77 12.99 0.80
CA HIS A 394 3.37 12.92 1.21
C HIS A 394 3.18 11.97 2.41
N PHE A 395 3.95 10.86 2.50
CA PHE A 395 3.99 9.98 3.67
C PHE A 395 4.28 10.70 5.01
N ILE A 396 4.93 11.86 4.94
CA ILE A 396 5.22 12.72 6.10
C ILE A 396 4.25 13.90 6.14
N ALA A 397 4.07 14.59 5.02
CA ALA A 397 3.26 15.79 4.88
C ALA A 397 1.82 15.57 5.34
N GLU A 398 1.28 14.39 5.04
CA GLU A 398 -0.12 14.08 5.23
C GLU A 398 -0.52 13.97 6.69
N HIS A 399 0.31 13.36 7.54
CA HIS A 399 -0.09 12.99 8.90
C HIS A 399 0.85 13.39 10.04
N TYR A 400 1.98 14.04 9.74
CA TYR A 400 2.87 14.54 10.79
C TYR A 400 2.52 15.97 11.17
N MET A 401 2.53 16.26 12.47
CA MET A 401 2.25 17.57 13.01
C MET A 401 3.43 18.52 12.76
N PHE A 402 3.31 19.35 11.73
CA PHE A 402 4.19 20.52 11.52
C PHE A 402 3.72 21.74 12.33
N ILE A 403 2.44 21.75 12.68
CA ILE A 403 1.78 22.73 13.53
C ILE A 403 1.10 21.96 14.64
N LYS A 404 1.40 22.29 15.89
CA LYS A 404 0.78 21.63 17.04
C LYS A 404 -0.74 21.66 16.94
N GLY A 405 -1.39 20.53 17.20
CA GLY A 405 -2.85 20.40 17.15
C GLY A 405 -3.43 20.12 15.75
N HIS A 406 -2.61 19.99 14.71
CA HIS A 406 -3.06 19.61 13.36
C HIS A 406 -2.43 18.28 12.93
N GLU A 407 -3.26 17.28 12.63
CA GLU A 407 -2.83 15.90 12.31
C GLU A 407 -2.99 15.52 10.85
N THR A 408 -3.63 16.35 10.04
CA THR A 408 -3.81 16.11 8.62
C THR A 408 -3.54 17.39 7.85
N TYR A 409 -2.84 17.31 6.72
CA TYR A 409 -2.56 18.45 5.86
C TYR A 409 -2.82 18.12 4.40
N SER A 410 -3.31 19.10 3.67
CA SER A 410 -3.35 19.05 2.21
C SER A 410 -2.13 19.76 1.60
N TYR A 411 -1.88 19.51 0.33
CA TYR A 411 -0.94 20.19 -0.56
C TYR A 411 -1.65 20.47 -1.89
N TYR A 412 -1.68 21.72 -2.32
CA TYR A 412 -2.39 22.14 -3.54
C TYR A 412 -1.46 22.53 -4.70
N GLY A 413 -0.17 22.18 -4.61
CA GLY A 413 0.83 22.57 -5.60
C GLY A 413 0.89 21.67 -6.84
N PRO A 414 1.83 21.94 -7.76
CA PRO A 414 1.86 21.34 -9.10
C PRO A 414 2.09 19.83 -9.12
N MET A 415 2.65 19.23 -8.06
CA MET A 415 2.89 17.77 -8.04
C MET A 415 1.59 16.95 -8.03
N ASN A 416 0.44 17.57 -7.72
CA ASN A 416 -0.87 16.94 -7.84
C ASN A 416 -1.18 16.45 -9.26
N ALA A 417 -0.65 17.13 -10.29
CA ALA A 417 -0.83 16.73 -11.68
C ALA A 417 -0.26 15.33 -11.98
N PHE A 418 0.71 14.87 -11.18
CA PHE A 418 1.34 13.56 -11.32
C PHE A 418 0.84 12.53 -10.31
N THR A 419 0.13 12.97 -9.27
CA THR A 419 -0.29 12.12 -8.13
C THR A 419 -1.80 12.01 -8.02
N PHE A 420 -2.53 12.10 -9.14
CA PHE A 420 -3.99 11.96 -9.18
C PHE A 420 -4.71 12.89 -8.19
N ASN A 421 -4.16 14.07 -7.90
CA ASN A 421 -4.63 15.00 -6.85
C ASN A 421 -4.62 14.45 -5.41
N LEU A 422 -3.75 13.48 -5.08
CA LEU A 422 -3.58 12.95 -3.72
C LEU A 422 -3.35 14.06 -2.68
N GLY A 423 -2.67 15.14 -3.05
CA GLY A 423 -2.42 16.27 -2.17
C GLY A 423 -3.68 16.95 -1.63
N TYR A 424 -4.86 16.74 -2.22
CA TYR A 424 -6.15 17.08 -1.59
C TYR A 424 -6.48 16.08 -0.47
N HIS A 425 -5.55 15.90 0.45
CA HIS A 425 -5.53 14.78 1.38
C HIS A 425 -6.58 14.92 2.48
N MET A 426 -6.81 16.14 2.97
CA MET A 426 -7.88 16.42 3.91
C MET A 426 -9.25 16.10 3.30
N GLU A 427 -9.46 16.52 2.06
CA GLU A 427 -10.66 16.24 1.27
C GLU A 427 -10.84 14.74 1.05
N HIS A 428 -9.75 14.03 0.75
CA HIS A 428 -9.73 12.57 0.59
C HIS A 428 -10.10 11.85 1.89
N HIS A 429 -9.50 12.20 3.03
CA HIS A 429 -9.85 11.59 4.32
C HIS A 429 -11.32 11.85 4.70
N ASP A 430 -11.84 13.03 4.36
CA ASP A 430 -13.25 13.34 4.52
C ASP A 430 -14.13 12.54 3.56
N PHE A 431 -13.67 12.20 2.36
CA PHE A 431 -14.47 11.53 1.33
C PHE A 431 -13.64 10.56 0.47
N PRO A 432 -13.23 9.39 1.02
CA PRO A 432 -12.36 8.44 0.33
C PRO A 432 -13.05 7.74 -0.85
N ASN A 433 -14.37 7.90 -0.97
CA ASN A 433 -15.17 7.37 -2.08
C ASN A 433 -15.33 8.39 -3.24
N ILE A 434 -14.67 9.56 -3.15
CA ILE A 434 -14.59 10.54 -4.23
C ILE A 434 -13.22 10.36 -4.89
N PRO A 435 -13.15 10.07 -6.21
CA PRO A 435 -11.88 9.91 -6.89
C PRO A 435 -11.09 11.21 -6.92
N GLY A 436 -9.76 11.10 -6.92
CA GLY A 436 -8.84 12.24 -6.95
C GLY A 436 -9.15 13.30 -8.01
N CYS A 437 -9.61 12.90 -9.19
CA CYS A 437 -10.01 13.84 -10.27
C CYS A 437 -11.17 14.78 -9.88
N ASN A 438 -11.98 14.42 -8.87
CA ASN A 438 -13.10 15.20 -8.37
C ASN A 438 -12.80 15.96 -7.06
N LEU A 439 -11.67 15.69 -6.38
CA LEU A 439 -11.32 16.36 -5.13
C LEU A 439 -11.17 17.90 -5.25
N PRO A 440 -10.62 18.46 -6.35
CA PRO A 440 -10.61 19.92 -6.53
C PRO A 440 -12.02 20.54 -6.52
N LYS A 441 -12.99 19.83 -7.09
CA LYS A 441 -14.39 20.26 -7.12
C LYS A 441 -15.07 20.12 -5.75
N LEU A 442 -14.69 19.11 -4.97
CA LEU A 442 -15.13 18.99 -3.58
C LEU A 442 -14.63 20.19 -2.75
N LYS A 443 -13.34 20.54 -2.88
CA LYS A 443 -12.77 21.72 -2.22
C LYS A 443 -13.52 22.99 -2.62
N GLU A 444 -13.83 23.18 -3.90
CA GLU A 444 -14.58 24.35 -4.39
C GLU A 444 -15.97 24.46 -3.77
N ILE A 445 -16.70 23.34 -3.67
CA ILE A 445 -18.06 23.31 -3.10
C ILE A 445 -18.05 23.62 -1.60
N ALA A 446 -17.06 23.12 -0.87
CA ALA A 446 -16.98 23.21 0.59
C ALA A 446 -15.78 24.04 1.06
N LYS A 447 -15.45 25.11 0.33
CA LYS A 447 -14.23 25.92 0.53
C LYS A 447 -14.08 26.45 1.96
N GLU A 448 -15.18 26.80 2.61
CA GLU A 448 -15.16 27.33 3.98
C GLU A 448 -14.71 26.31 5.03
N TYR A 449 -14.77 25.02 4.71
CA TYR A 449 -14.29 23.95 5.57
C TYR A 449 -12.80 23.67 5.36
N TYR A 450 -12.24 23.96 4.18
CA TYR A 450 -10.88 23.58 3.82
C TYR A 450 -9.90 24.75 3.76
N ASP A 451 -10.32 25.93 3.33
CA ASP A 451 -9.44 27.10 3.18
C ASP A 451 -8.85 27.64 4.49
N PRO A 452 -9.56 27.55 5.64
CA PRO A 452 -8.96 27.92 6.93
C PRO A 452 -7.93 26.91 7.47
N LEU A 453 -7.88 25.69 6.92
CA LEU A 453 -7.00 24.62 7.42
C LEU A 453 -5.58 24.80 6.88
N PRO A 454 -4.54 24.45 7.67
CA PRO A 454 -3.17 24.54 7.20
C PRO A 454 -2.91 23.55 6.06
N SER A 455 -2.05 23.99 5.12
CA SER A 455 -1.62 23.19 3.99
C SER A 455 -0.14 23.40 3.72
N HIS A 456 0.52 22.41 3.13
CA HIS A 456 1.90 22.53 2.69
C HIS A 456 1.97 23.24 1.33
N SER A 457 2.99 24.09 1.16
CA SER A 457 3.28 24.76 -0.11
C SER A 457 4.28 23.99 -0.98
N SER A 458 5.11 23.13 -0.36
CA SER A 458 6.18 22.40 -1.05
C SER A 458 6.50 21.08 -0.35
N TRP A 459 6.32 20.00 -1.08
CA TRP A 459 6.65 18.63 -0.69
C TRP A 459 8.15 18.38 -0.44
N PRO A 460 9.08 18.84 -1.31
CA PRO A 460 10.50 18.80 -1.00
C PRO A 460 10.87 19.55 0.28
N LYS A 461 10.20 20.68 0.54
CA LYS A 461 10.41 21.45 1.78
C LYS A 461 9.99 20.64 3.01
N VAL A 462 8.90 19.86 2.94
CA VAL A 462 8.49 18.96 4.03
C VAL A 462 9.60 17.98 4.39
N ILE A 463 10.23 17.33 3.40
CA ILE A 463 11.36 16.41 3.66
C ILE A 463 12.52 17.17 4.29
N TRP A 464 12.86 18.33 3.73
CA TRP A 464 13.94 19.16 4.26
C TRP A 464 13.70 19.56 5.71
N ASP A 465 12.52 20.10 6.02
CA ASP A 465 12.13 20.53 7.36
C ASP A 465 12.10 19.33 8.32
N PHE A 466 11.52 18.20 7.90
CA PHE A 466 11.52 16.98 8.72
C PHE A 466 12.93 16.54 9.09
N ILE A 467 13.89 16.60 8.16
CA ILE A 467 15.28 16.21 8.41
C ILE A 467 16.03 17.26 9.22
N THR A 468 15.87 18.54 8.90
CA THR A 468 16.76 19.61 9.40
C THR A 468 16.23 20.32 10.63
N ASP A 469 14.92 20.46 10.79
CA ASP A 469 14.33 21.12 11.95
C ASP A 469 14.40 20.21 13.19
N PRO A 470 15.12 20.58 14.26
CA PRO A 470 15.18 19.77 15.47
C PRO A 470 13.83 19.63 16.19
N ALA A 471 12.83 20.46 15.90
CA ALA A 471 11.48 20.38 16.46
C ALA A 471 10.59 19.32 15.78
N ILE A 472 10.97 18.85 14.59
CA ILE A 472 10.19 17.89 13.80
C ILE A 472 10.90 16.53 13.77
N GLY A 473 10.13 15.46 13.90
CA GLY A 473 10.64 14.09 13.83
C GLY A 473 9.55 13.04 13.99
N PRO A 474 9.91 11.76 14.20
CA PRO A 474 8.93 10.67 14.22
C PRO A 474 7.87 10.78 15.33
N TYR A 475 8.16 11.52 16.41
CA TYR A 475 7.21 11.79 17.50
C TYR A 475 6.13 12.83 17.17
N CYS A 476 6.27 13.57 16.06
CA CYS A 476 5.31 14.59 15.65
C CYS A 476 4.05 13.97 15.06
N ARG A 477 3.35 13.14 15.84
CA ARG A 477 2.12 12.44 15.50
C ARG A 477 1.16 12.54 16.67
N MET A 478 -0.12 12.74 16.39
CA MET A 478 -1.15 12.57 17.41
C MET A 478 -1.39 11.09 17.69
N LYS A 479 -1.76 10.77 18.92
CA LYS A 479 -2.25 9.45 19.32
C LYS A 479 -3.53 9.54 20.12
N ARG A 480 -4.45 8.64 19.82
CA ARG A 480 -5.70 8.39 20.54
C ARG A 480 -5.62 7.03 21.19
N ARG A 481 -6.14 6.92 22.42
CA ARG A 481 -6.23 5.63 23.10
C ARG A 481 -7.32 4.78 22.47
N SER A 482 -6.99 3.54 22.12
CA SER A 482 -8.03 2.57 21.70
C SER A 482 -8.95 2.24 22.87
N ASN A 483 -10.25 2.14 22.62
CA ASN A 483 -11.19 1.61 23.60
C ASN A 483 -11.51 0.16 23.20
N ARG A 484 -10.59 -0.76 23.53
CA ARG A 484 -10.58 -2.17 23.07
C ARG A 484 -11.93 -2.91 23.16
N ALA A 485 -12.81 -2.54 24.10
CA ALA A 485 -14.14 -3.13 24.23
C ALA A 485 -15.14 -2.72 23.13
N ARG A 486 -14.98 -1.52 22.55
CA ARG A 486 -15.81 -0.99 21.46
C ARG A 486 -15.27 -1.39 20.08
N ASP A 487 -13.95 -1.50 19.97
CA ASP A 487 -13.27 -1.58 18.67
C ASP A 487 -13.04 -3.03 18.18
N ASN A 488 -12.91 -3.99 19.11
CA ASN A 488 -12.75 -5.41 18.78
C ASN A 488 -13.99 -6.06 18.15
N GLY A 489 -15.17 -5.41 18.17
CA GLY A 489 -16.38 -5.93 17.53
C GLY A 489 -16.41 -5.76 16.00
N SER A 490 -15.43 -5.06 15.41
CA SER A 490 -15.44 -4.62 14.00
C SER A 490 -14.25 -5.12 13.17
N CYS A 491 -13.42 -6.01 13.73
CA CYS A 491 -12.08 -6.31 13.21
C CYS A 491 -11.96 -7.64 12.46
N ASP A 492 -13.05 -8.41 12.35
CA ASP A 492 -13.18 -9.58 11.47
C ASP A 492 -13.92 -9.26 10.16
N ASP A 493 -14.28 -7.99 9.94
CA ASP A 493 -15.05 -7.56 8.79
C ASP A 493 -14.16 -7.42 7.54
N ASP A 494 -14.63 -8.00 6.44
CA ASP A 494 -14.03 -7.88 5.11
C ASP A 494 -13.87 -6.39 4.78
N PRO A 495 -12.66 -5.89 4.45
CA PRO A 495 -12.41 -4.47 4.21
C PRO A 495 -13.24 -3.89 3.05
N ASP A 496 -13.81 -4.74 2.19
CA ASP A 496 -14.73 -4.33 1.13
C ASP A 496 -16.20 -4.19 1.58
N LYS A 497 -16.58 -4.57 2.81
CA LYS A 497 -17.97 -4.49 3.31
C LYS A 497 -18.34 -3.14 3.93
N ASP A 498 -17.35 -2.40 4.41
CA ASP A 498 -17.55 -1.17 5.19
C ASP A 498 -17.34 0.13 4.38
N MET A 499 -17.05 0.04 3.07
CA MET A 499 -16.71 1.20 2.21
C MET A 499 -17.63 1.43 1.02
#